data_AF-A0A3D5GI65-F1
#
_entry.id   AF-A0A3D5GI65-F1
#
_cell.length_a   1.000
_cell.length_b   1.000
_cell.length_c   1.000
_cell.angle_alpha   90.00
_cell.angle_beta   90.00
_cell.angle_gamma   90.00
#
_symmetry.space_group_name_H-M   'P 1'
#
loop_
_entity.id
_entity.type
_entity.pdbx_description
1 polymer ?
#
loop_
_entity_poly.entity_id
_entity_poly.type
_entity_poly.pdbx_seq_one_letter_code
_entity_poly.pdbx_strand_id
1 'polypeptide(L)'
;MGGPDKVARQHERGKLDVRQRIEALVDDGSFHEVGKIAGSPSYDEHGDLVDLRSANFLFGRARLDGRPVVVAADDFTVRGGAADAAIIGKQVSAEKMAGELRLPIVRLIDGTGGGGSVRTLDTDPSKKVSEGDGGYGRGARTYVPMNPGWEHVVSNLATVPTVALCLGSVAGLGAARAVTSHYSLMVKGMSHLFAAGPPVVNRMGGEQVDKEDLGGSRIHTRNGVIDDEVRSEEEAFERTRRFLSYLPSSVHELPERGPVTDDPGRTDDALLDVVPRDRRQVYQMRTIIESVVDLDSFFEVGAAYGRSAICGLARLDGWPVAVLAGDPYHYGGGWTADSSQKVTRFLDLSETFHLPVVHLVDNPGFVIGTEAEQAATIRHGSRALAAVYQVSVPWCSVLVRKAFGVAGAAHSPGHRFQYRYAWPSGDWGSLPVEGGVEAAYRSDLEASDDPEALLAEITERLNRVRSPFRTAEAFLVEEIIDPRETRPLLCEFANLVAPLRIPGPSSFGYRP
;
A
#
# COMPACT_ATOMS: atom_id res chain seq x y z
N MET A 1 26.83 3.97 18.09
CA MET A 1 25.65 3.67 18.93
C MET A 1 25.73 4.46 20.22
N GLY A 2 24.64 4.51 20.99
CA GLY A 2 24.46 5.43 22.13
C GLY A 2 25.19 5.09 23.43
N GLY A 3 26.00 4.03 23.46
CA GLY A 3 26.66 3.48 24.65
C GLY A 3 25.88 2.29 25.27
N PRO A 4 26.55 1.44 26.07
CA PRO A 4 26.00 0.17 26.57
C PRO A 4 24.68 0.35 27.34
N ASP A 5 24.56 1.35 28.20
CA ASP A 5 23.33 1.58 29.00
C ASP A 5 22.11 1.93 28.15
N LYS A 6 22.30 2.64 27.03
CA LYS A 6 21.19 2.99 26.13
C LYS A 6 20.77 1.82 25.25
N VAL A 7 21.73 0.98 24.86
CA VAL A 7 21.48 -0.28 24.15
C VAL A 7 20.75 -1.26 25.07
N ALA A 8 21.19 -1.42 26.32
CA ALA A 8 20.51 -2.26 27.32
C ALA A 8 19.05 -1.82 27.52
N ARG A 9 18.79 -0.51 27.67
CA ARG A 9 17.41 0.01 27.77
C ARG A 9 16.56 -0.19 26.51
N GLN A 10 17.17 -0.27 25.33
CA GLN A 10 16.45 -0.62 24.09
C GLN A 10 16.01 -2.10 24.16
N HIS A 11 16.94 -2.99 24.54
CA HIS A 11 16.68 -4.42 24.69
C HIS A 11 15.67 -4.74 25.80
N GLU A 12 15.73 -4.04 26.94
CA GLU A 12 14.76 -4.16 28.05
C GLU A 12 13.30 -3.85 27.61
N ARG A 13 13.13 -3.08 26.52
CA ARG A 13 11.83 -2.78 25.91
C ARG A 13 11.39 -3.82 24.87
N GLY A 14 12.13 -4.91 24.73
CA GLY A 14 11.89 -5.96 23.74
C GLY A 14 12.18 -5.53 22.30
N LYS A 15 13.03 -4.52 22.09
CA LYS A 15 13.38 -4.00 20.76
C LYS A 15 14.79 -4.36 20.40
N LEU A 16 15.01 -4.74 19.16
CA LEU A 16 16.35 -4.85 18.59
C LEU A 16 17.02 -3.46 18.51
N ASP A 17 18.35 -3.45 18.61
CA ASP A 17 19.13 -2.27 18.24
C ASP A 17 19.28 -2.16 16.71
N VAL A 18 19.72 -0.99 16.24
CA VAL A 18 19.80 -0.71 14.80
C VAL A 18 20.69 -1.69 14.03
N ARG A 19 21.76 -2.21 14.64
CA ARG A 19 22.69 -3.12 13.95
C ARG A 19 22.09 -4.51 13.88
N GLN A 20 21.48 -4.97 14.97
CA GLN A 20 20.72 -6.23 15.00
C GLN A 20 19.57 -6.22 13.98
N ARG A 21 18.86 -5.10 13.83
CA ARG A 21 17.79 -4.96 12.82
C ARG A 21 18.31 -5.08 11.39
N ILE A 22 19.45 -4.44 11.09
CA ILE A 22 20.06 -4.54 9.77
C ILE A 22 20.48 -6.00 9.52
N GLU A 23 21.18 -6.62 10.46
CA GLU A 23 21.64 -8.02 10.36
C GLU A 23 20.49 -9.01 10.21
N ALA A 24 19.40 -8.85 10.96
CA ALA A 24 18.21 -9.69 10.86
C ALA A 24 17.41 -9.48 9.56
N LEU A 25 17.55 -8.32 8.92
CA LEU A 25 16.88 -8.00 7.66
C LEU A 25 17.67 -8.51 6.45
N VAL A 26 18.98 -8.35 6.41
CA VAL A 26 19.77 -8.58 5.19
C VAL A 26 20.36 -9.99 5.13
N ASP A 27 20.83 -10.40 3.95
CA ASP A 27 21.60 -11.64 3.80
C ASP A 27 22.86 -11.59 4.66
N ASP A 28 23.25 -12.73 5.25
CA ASP A 28 24.36 -12.81 6.19
C ASP A 28 25.66 -12.21 5.62
N GLY A 29 26.32 -11.38 6.42
CA GLY A 29 27.56 -10.68 6.04
C GLY A 29 27.45 -9.70 4.87
N SER A 30 26.26 -9.38 4.35
CA SER A 30 26.11 -8.60 3.12
C SER A 30 26.12 -7.08 3.32
N PHE A 31 25.89 -6.58 4.54
CA PHE A 31 25.79 -5.14 4.80
C PHE A 31 27.15 -4.44 4.72
N HIS A 32 27.25 -3.50 3.78
CA HIS A 32 28.37 -2.60 3.61
C HIS A 32 27.98 -1.18 4.01
N GLU A 33 28.29 -0.81 5.25
CA GLU A 33 27.99 0.50 5.84
C GLU A 33 28.81 1.63 5.18
N VAL A 34 28.13 2.73 4.83
CA VAL A 34 28.77 3.96 4.31
C VAL A 34 28.78 5.04 5.39
N GLY A 35 29.93 5.71 5.53
CA GLY A 35 30.13 6.76 6.53
C GLY A 35 30.11 6.23 7.97
N LYS A 36 30.73 5.07 8.22
CA LYS A 36 30.77 4.39 9.54
C LYS A 36 31.34 5.25 10.67
N ILE A 37 32.29 6.14 10.36
CA ILE A 37 32.94 7.05 11.32
C ILE A 37 32.27 8.44 11.40
N ALA A 38 31.14 8.65 10.73
CA ALA A 38 30.44 9.92 10.76
C ALA A 38 29.85 10.21 12.15
N GLY A 39 29.97 11.46 12.59
CA GLY A 39 29.52 11.88 13.91
C GLY A 39 29.89 13.32 14.22
N SER A 40 29.82 13.68 15.50
CA SER A 40 30.32 14.95 16.03
C SER A 40 31.61 14.70 16.82
N PRO A 41 32.80 14.92 16.22
CA PRO A 41 34.07 14.77 16.91
C PRO A 41 34.34 15.95 17.85
N SER A 42 35.18 15.70 18.84
CA SER A 42 35.86 16.72 19.64
C SER A 42 37.36 16.50 19.53
N TYR A 43 38.09 17.58 19.27
CA TYR A 43 39.54 17.57 19.12
C TYR A 43 40.15 18.43 20.22
N ASP A 44 41.35 18.08 20.67
CA ASP A 44 42.13 18.92 21.58
C ASP A 44 42.87 20.04 20.83
N GLU A 45 43.67 20.82 21.56
CA GLU A 45 44.46 21.94 21.01
C GLU A 45 45.55 21.49 20.03
N HIS A 46 45.94 20.22 20.06
CA HIS A 46 46.92 19.62 19.16
C HIS A 46 46.28 19.03 17.90
N GLY A 47 44.94 18.98 17.86
CA GLY A 47 44.17 18.42 16.76
C GLY A 47 43.94 16.91 16.88
N ASP A 48 44.24 16.31 18.03
CA ASP A 48 44.02 14.89 18.30
C ASP A 48 42.57 14.64 18.71
N LEU A 49 42.00 13.52 18.25
CA LEU A 49 40.61 13.15 18.55
C LEU A 49 40.46 12.75 20.01
N VAL A 50 39.65 13.49 20.76
CA VAL A 50 39.35 13.22 22.18
C VAL A 50 38.13 12.32 22.33
N ASP A 51 37.05 12.64 21.62
CA ASP A 51 35.79 11.89 21.65
C ASP A 51 35.04 12.04 20.32
N LEU A 52 34.23 11.04 19.98
CA LEU A 52 33.36 11.05 18.81
C LEU A 52 31.96 10.55 19.19
N ARG A 53 31.00 11.47 19.19
CA ARG A 53 29.60 11.09 19.24
C ARG A 53 29.15 10.61 17.87
N SER A 54 28.84 9.32 17.70
CA SER A 54 28.37 8.76 16.43
C SER A 54 27.12 9.47 15.90
N ALA A 55 26.96 9.56 14.59
CA ALA A 55 25.69 9.87 13.97
C ALA A 55 24.64 8.79 14.32
N ASN A 56 23.38 9.19 14.48
CA ASN A 56 22.29 8.28 14.84
C ASN A 56 21.55 7.71 13.61
N PHE A 57 22.25 7.61 12.49
CA PHE A 57 21.72 7.09 11.23
C PHE A 57 22.76 6.23 10.54
N LEU A 58 22.39 4.99 10.26
CA LEU A 58 23.19 4.02 9.51
C LEU A 58 22.59 3.90 8.12
N PHE A 59 23.44 3.85 7.11
CA PHE A 59 23.01 3.46 5.77
C PHE A 59 24.12 2.73 5.04
N GLY A 60 23.73 1.99 4.02
CA GLY A 60 24.68 1.23 3.22
C GLY A 60 23.98 0.38 2.18
N ARG A 61 24.79 -0.41 1.49
CA ARG A 61 24.30 -1.41 0.53
C ARG A 61 24.27 -2.76 1.21
N ALA A 62 23.29 -3.59 0.89
CA ALA A 62 23.17 -4.96 1.36
C ALA A 62 22.60 -5.85 0.26
N ARG A 63 22.36 -7.12 0.59
CA ARG A 63 21.54 -8.02 -0.22
C ARG A 63 20.30 -8.45 0.55
N LEU A 64 19.18 -8.61 -0.16
CA LEU A 64 17.96 -9.27 0.28
C LEU A 64 17.62 -10.36 -0.72
N ASP A 65 17.70 -11.62 -0.30
CA ASP A 65 17.49 -12.78 -1.16
C ASP A 65 18.39 -12.71 -2.42
N GLY A 66 19.66 -12.33 -2.21
CA GLY A 66 20.66 -12.15 -3.27
C GLY A 66 20.58 -10.81 -4.01
N ARG A 67 19.46 -10.07 -3.91
CA ARG A 67 19.23 -8.81 -4.66
C ARG A 67 19.84 -7.60 -3.94
N PRO A 68 20.62 -6.74 -4.62
CA PRO A 68 21.20 -5.55 -4.00
C PRO A 68 20.12 -4.55 -3.56
N VAL A 69 20.24 -4.03 -2.34
CA VAL A 69 19.34 -3.01 -1.79
C VAL A 69 20.10 -1.94 -1.01
N VAL A 70 19.48 -0.77 -0.84
CA VAL A 70 19.91 0.24 0.12
C VAL A 70 19.13 0.05 1.42
N VAL A 71 19.84 -0.04 2.54
CA VAL A 71 19.23 -0.03 3.88
C VAL A 71 19.54 1.30 4.54
N ALA A 72 18.52 1.92 5.11
CA ALA A 72 18.57 3.21 5.79
C ALA A 72 17.91 3.07 7.17
N ALA A 73 18.65 3.24 8.26
CA ALA A 73 18.21 2.85 9.58
C ALA A 73 18.51 3.89 10.67
N ASP A 74 17.50 4.24 11.45
CA ASP A 74 17.63 5.15 12.59
C ASP A 74 18.16 4.40 13.83
N ASP A 75 19.11 5.02 14.54
CA ASP A 75 19.61 4.56 15.84
C ASP A 75 18.95 5.34 16.98
N PHE A 76 17.88 4.79 17.54
CA PHE A 76 17.16 5.40 18.66
C PHE A 76 18.04 5.60 19.91
N THR A 77 19.09 4.79 20.07
CA THR A 77 19.98 4.87 21.25
C THR A 77 20.79 6.17 21.26
N VAL A 78 20.95 6.84 20.12
CA VAL A 78 21.64 8.13 20.01
C VAL A 78 20.61 9.26 19.93
N ARG A 79 20.40 9.94 21.07
CA ARG A 79 19.48 11.08 21.23
C ARG A 79 18.03 10.80 20.80
N GLY A 80 17.56 9.56 20.87
CA GLY A 80 16.18 9.21 20.50
C GLY A 80 15.89 9.38 19.00
N GLY A 81 16.91 9.29 18.14
CA GLY A 81 16.76 9.48 16.69
C GLY A 81 16.52 10.94 16.24
N ALA A 82 16.73 11.92 17.13
CA ALA A 82 16.55 13.35 16.82
C ALA A 82 17.64 13.93 15.90
N ALA A 83 17.38 15.07 15.24
CA ALA A 83 18.39 15.82 14.49
C ALA A 83 19.67 16.05 15.33
N ASP A 84 20.78 15.44 14.92
CA ASP A 84 22.10 15.55 15.53
C ASP A 84 23.19 15.19 14.50
N ALA A 85 24.40 15.75 14.65
CA ALA A 85 25.55 15.41 13.80
C ALA A 85 25.25 15.41 12.26
N ALA A 86 25.88 14.51 11.51
CA ALA A 86 25.84 14.40 10.05
C ALA A 86 24.59 13.70 9.46
N ILE A 87 23.46 13.66 10.19
CA ILE A 87 22.24 12.91 9.77
C ILE A 87 21.79 13.30 8.36
N ILE A 88 21.73 14.60 8.07
CA ILE A 88 21.17 15.09 6.81
C ILE A 88 21.99 14.56 5.64
N GLY A 89 23.32 14.69 5.72
CA GLY A 89 24.22 14.17 4.68
C GLY A 89 24.05 12.66 4.47
N LYS A 90 23.94 11.88 5.54
CA LYS A 90 23.75 10.42 5.44
C LYS A 90 22.38 10.04 4.89
N GLN A 91 21.30 10.69 5.33
CA GLN A 91 19.94 10.44 4.85
C GLN A 91 19.80 10.79 3.37
N VAL A 92 20.25 11.98 2.96
CA VAL A 92 20.25 12.40 1.55
C VAL A 92 21.06 11.44 0.71
N SER A 93 22.24 11.00 1.20
CA SER A 93 23.08 10.05 0.49
C SER A 93 22.42 8.68 0.31
N ALA A 94 21.66 8.20 1.30
CA ALA A 94 20.92 6.95 1.19
C ALA A 94 19.85 7.01 0.09
N GLU A 95 19.05 8.09 0.08
CA GLU A 95 17.99 8.26 -0.93
C GLU A 95 18.58 8.47 -2.34
N LYS A 96 19.67 9.25 -2.46
CA LYS A 96 20.41 9.40 -3.73
C LYS A 96 20.98 8.08 -4.23
N MET A 97 21.63 7.32 -3.34
CA MET A 97 22.20 6.02 -3.69
C MET A 97 21.13 5.08 -4.24
N ALA A 98 19.95 5.03 -3.61
CA ALA A 98 18.84 4.20 -4.07
C ALA A 98 18.38 4.61 -5.48
N GLY A 99 18.09 5.91 -5.70
CA GLY A 99 17.61 6.39 -6.99
C GLY A 99 18.64 6.30 -8.12
N GLU A 100 19.89 6.74 -7.86
CA GLU A 100 20.94 6.79 -8.88
C GLU A 100 21.47 5.39 -9.24
N LEU A 101 21.58 4.48 -8.27
CA LEU A 101 21.98 3.10 -8.52
C LEU A 101 20.80 2.19 -8.86
N ARG A 102 19.56 2.70 -8.85
CA ARG A 102 18.33 1.97 -9.17
C ARG A 102 18.12 0.75 -8.27
N LEU A 103 18.37 0.93 -6.98
CA LEU A 103 18.26 -0.10 -5.96
C LEU A 103 17.02 0.16 -5.09
N PRO A 104 16.25 -0.88 -4.71
CA PRO A 104 15.22 -0.76 -3.69
C PRO A 104 15.78 -0.16 -2.40
N ILE A 105 14.97 0.62 -1.69
CA ILE A 105 15.33 1.17 -0.38
C ILE A 105 14.41 0.67 0.73
N VAL A 106 15.01 0.14 1.79
CA VAL A 106 14.31 -0.24 3.03
C VAL A 106 14.68 0.73 4.15
N ARG A 107 13.67 1.41 4.69
CA ARG A 107 13.80 2.40 5.76
C ARG A 107 13.38 1.76 7.09
N LEU A 108 14.32 1.64 8.03
CA LEU A 108 14.10 1.18 9.41
C LEU A 108 13.97 2.40 10.31
N ILE A 109 12.74 2.78 10.64
CA ILE A 109 12.44 4.07 11.27
C ILE A 109 12.14 3.87 12.75
N ASP A 110 12.95 4.50 13.61
CA ASP A 110 12.79 4.49 15.06
C ASP A 110 13.26 5.81 15.67
N GLY A 111 12.31 6.72 15.89
CA GLY A 111 12.55 8.08 16.37
C GLY A 111 11.98 9.14 15.43
N THR A 112 12.51 10.35 15.51
CA THR A 112 12.03 11.47 14.68
C THR A 112 12.66 11.49 13.28
N GLY A 113 13.49 10.51 12.93
CA GLY A 113 14.14 10.37 11.63
C GLY A 113 14.95 11.60 11.23
N GLY A 114 15.66 12.25 12.16
CA GLY A 114 16.41 13.48 11.87
C GLY A 114 15.59 14.76 11.88
N GLY A 115 14.32 14.73 12.31
CA GLY A 115 13.51 15.93 12.53
C GLY A 115 14.10 16.90 13.56
N GLY A 116 13.76 18.19 13.43
CA GLY A 116 14.34 19.28 14.23
C GLY A 116 14.20 19.10 15.75
N SER A 117 15.15 19.66 16.50
CA SER A 117 15.20 19.58 17.97
C SER A 117 15.28 20.98 18.57
N VAL A 118 14.40 21.32 19.52
CA VAL A 118 14.45 22.64 20.20
C VAL A 118 15.79 22.91 20.89
N ARG A 119 16.54 21.88 21.27
CA ARG A 119 17.91 22.04 21.81
C ARG A 119 18.90 22.68 20.84
N THR A 120 18.65 22.63 19.52
CA THR A 120 19.56 23.27 18.57
C THR A 120 19.48 24.79 18.67
N LEU A 121 18.34 25.35 19.09
CA LEU A 121 18.16 26.79 19.25
C LEU A 121 19.07 27.35 20.35
N ASP A 122 19.40 26.54 21.36
CA ASP A 122 20.25 26.90 22.50
C ASP A 122 21.75 26.67 22.23
N THR A 123 22.15 26.47 20.97
CA THR A 123 23.57 26.35 20.62
C THR A 123 24.24 27.71 20.54
N ASP A 124 25.47 27.79 21.06
CA ASP A 124 26.35 28.96 21.00
C ASP A 124 26.46 29.55 19.57
N PRO A 125 26.07 30.82 19.36
CA PRO A 125 26.14 31.49 18.06
C PRO A 125 27.57 31.72 17.53
N SER A 126 28.59 31.62 18.38
CA SER A 126 29.99 31.75 17.96
C SER A 126 30.53 30.49 17.26
N LYS A 127 29.87 29.34 17.42
CA LYS A 127 30.27 28.10 16.76
C LYS A 127 29.80 28.11 15.30
N LYS A 128 30.75 28.23 14.37
CA LYS A 128 30.48 28.09 12.93
C LYS A 128 29.78 26.76 12.66
N VAL A 129 28.65 26.82 11.98
CA VAL A 129 27.97 25.65 11.44
C VAL A 129 28.12 25.69 9.93
N SER A 130 28.60 24.60 9.32
CA SER A 130 28.60 24.49 7.87
C SER A 130 27.15 24.50 7.34
N GLU A 131 26.92 25.20 6.24
CA GLU A 131 25.61 25.18 5.57
C GLU A 131 25.22 23.75 5.13
N GLY A 132 26.22 22.92 4.78
CA GLY A 132 26.04 21.52 4.41
C GLY A 132 25.61 20.55 5.54
N ASP A 133 25.76 20.95 6.82
CA ASP A 133 25.26 20.17 7.97
C ASP A 133 23.80 20.51 8.31
N GLY A 134 23.13 21.30 7.47
CA GLY A 134 21.78 21.78 7.70
C GLY A 134 21.69 22.60 8.98
N GLY A 135 22.49 23.68 9.07
CA GLY A 135 22.58 24.61 10.20
C GLY A 135 21.30 25.38 10.57
N TYR A 136 20.15 24.85 10.19
CA TYR A 136 18.82 25.24 10.58
C TYR A 136 18.66 25.24 12.09
N GLY A 137 18.33 26.41 12.63
CA GLY A 137 18.06 26.59 14.06
C GLY A 137 19.25 26.42 14.96
N ARG A 138 20.48 26.58 14.44
CA ARG A 138 21.70 26.73 15.25
C ARG A 138 22.11 28.20 15.32
N GLY A 139 22.72 28.57 16.44
CA GLY A 139 23.21 29.90 16.76
C GLY A 139 22.15 30.86 17.31
N ALA A 140 21.41 30.44 18.33
CA ALA A 140 20.46 31.30 19.07
C ALA A 140 19.36 31.97 18.22
N ARG A 141 18.89 31.29 17.16
CA ARG A 141 17.86 31.83 16.24
C ARG A 141 16.85 30.78 15.82
N THR A 142 15.62 31.22 15.60
CA THR A 142 14.59 30.45 14.88
C THR A 142 14.84 30.48 13.37
N TYR A 143 14.17 29.59 12.63
CA TYR A 143 14.34 29.45 11.18
C TYR A 143 13.04 29.01 10.52
N VAL A 144 12.92 29.28 9.22
CA VAL A 144 11.88 28.70 8.36
C VAL A 144 12.36 27.30 7.95
N PRO A 145 11.61 26.22 8.24
CA PRO A 145 12.07 24.86 8.00
C PRO A 145 12.16 24.52 6.51
N MET A 146 13.16 23.72 6.16
CA MET A 146 13.32 23.06 4.87
C MET A 146 13.54 21.57 5.12
N ASN A 147 13.19 20.71 4.17
CA ASN A 147 13.46 19.27 4.21
C ASN A 147 14.53 18.92 3.15
N PRO A 148 15.83 18.97 3.48
CA PRO A 148 16.88 18.64 2.53
C PRO A 148 16.76 17.20 2.04
N GLY A 149 16.85 16.98 0.72
CA GLY A 149 16.77 15.65 0.11
C GLY A 149 15.36 15.10 -0.03
N TRP A 150 14.32 15.86 0.31
CA TRP A 150 12.93 15.44 0.11
C TRP A 150 12.61 15.21 -1.36
N GLU A 151 13.26 15.94 -2.27
CA GLU A 151 13.22 15.72 -3.70
C GLU A 151 13.61 14.29 -4.09
N HIS A 152 14.57 13.67 -3.38
CA HIS A 152 15.00 12.29 -3.63
C HIS A 152 14.00 11.29 -3.05
N VAL A 153 13.43 11.58 -1.88
CA VAL A 153 12.35 10.77 -1.29
C VAL A 153 11.16 10.67 -2.25
N VAL A 154 10.77 11.81 -2.83
CA VAL A 154 9.67 11.90 -3.80
C VAL A 154 10.06 11.24 -5.13
N SER A 155 11.24 11.51 -5.69
CA SER A 155 11.65 10.90 -6.96
C SER A 155 11.77 9.38 -6.87
N ASN A 156 12.18 8.85 -5.70
CA ASN A 156 12.29 7.40 -5.49
C ASN A 156 10.93 6.69 -5.62
N LEU A 157 9.80 7.34 -5.30
CA LEU A 157 8.47 6.77 -5.53
C LEU A 157 8.18 6.50 -7.02
N ALA A 158 8.83 7.22 -7.93
CA ALA A 158 8.69 7.00 -9.36
C ALA A 158 9.86 6.21 -9.98
N THR A 159 10.81 5.73 -9.16
CA THR A 159 12.08 5.15 -9.65
C THR A 159 12.37 3.76 -9.10
N VAL A 160 12.24 3.54 -7.79
CA VAL A 160 12.64 2.30 -7.10
C VAL A 160 11.60 1.87 -6.07
N PRO A 161 11.47 0.57 -5.74
CA PRO A 161 10.65 0.14 -4.62
C PRO A 161 11.13 0.80 -3.31
N THR A 162 10.19 1.32 -2.52
CA THR A 162 10.46 2.01 -1.26
C THR A 162 9.63 1.34 -0.17
N VAL A 163 10.29 0.82 0.86
CA VAL A 163 9.62 0.15 1.99
C VAL A 163 9.98 0.88 3.28
N ALA A 164 9.00 1.08 4.16
CA ALA A 164 9.20 1.72 5.45
C ALA A 164 8.67 0.90 6.63
N LEU A 165 9.55 0.59 7.58
CA LEU A 165 9.21 -0.15 8.79
C LEU A 165 9.25 0.80 9.98
N CYS A 166 8.10 1.03 10.60
CA CYS A 166 8.02 1.75 11.86
C CYS A 166 8.34 0.77 13.00
N LEU A 167 9.55 0.87 13.54
CA LEU A 167 10.08 -0.06 14.56
C LEU A 167 10.17 0.59 15.96
N GLY A 168 9.52 1.75 16.14
CA GLY A 168 9.39 2.38 17.44
C GLY A 168 8.54 3.64 17.44
N SER A 169 8.92 4.64 18.22
CA SER A 169 8.14 5.89 18.29
C SER A 169 8.54 6.82 17.16
N VAL A 170 7.72 6.89 16.11
CA VAL A 170 7.98 7.61 14.87
C VAL A 170 7.20 8.93 14.84
N ALA A 171 7.91 10.03 14.63
CA ALA A 171 7.32 11.37 14.70
C ALA A 171 7.84 12.34 13.64
N GLY A 172 7.01 13.30 13.25
CA GLY A 172 7.43 14.41 12.37
C GLY A 172 8.00 13.92 11.05
N LEU A 173 9.28 14.23 10.77
CA LEU A 173 9.94 13.83 9.52
C LEU A 173 10.02 12.30 9.36
N GLY A 174 10.25 11.55 10.45
CA GLY A 174 10.21 10.08 10.40
C GLY A 174 8.84 9.56 9.96
N ALA A 175 7.75 10.16 10.44
CA ALA A 175 6.39 9.78 10.07
C ALA A 175 6.11 10.11 8.60
N ALA A 176 6.54 11.29 8.14
CA ALA A 176 6.44 11.67 6.73
C ALA A 176 7.22 10.70 5.81
N ARG A 177 8.43 10.28 6.20
CA ARG A 177 9.22 9.28 5.45
C ARG A 177 8.59 7.89 5.45
N ALA A 178 7.87 7.54 6.52
CA ALA A 178 7.16 6.26 6.61
C ALA A 178 6.03 6.18 5.58
N VAL A 179 5.18 7.21 5.54
CA VAL A 179 4.01 7.24 4.63
C VAL A 179 4.39 7.54 3.18
N THR A 180 5.56 8.14 2.95
CA THR A 180 6.11 8.38 1.60
C THR A 180 6.85 7.13 1.10
N SER A 181 6.13 6.01 1.04
CA SER A 181 6.63 4.70 0.61
C SER A 181 5.59 3.94 -0.22
N HIS A 182 6.03 2.91 -0.95
CA HIS A 182 5.15 1.97 -1.65
C HIS A 182 4.52 0.95 -0.71
N TYR A 183 5.23 0.60 0.36
CA TYR A 183 4.74 -0.30 1.39
C TYR A 183 5.28 0.10 2.77
N SER A 184 4.38 0.13 3.74
CA SER A 184 4.66 0.57 5.10
C SER A 184 4.01 -0.35 6.13
N LEU A 185 4.69 -0.57 7.24
CA LEU A 185 4.12 -1.35 8.33
C LEU A 185 4.52 -0.82 9.71
N MET A 186 3.77 -1.28 10.70
CA MET A 186 3.97 -1.01 12.13
C MET A 186 4.00 -2.31 12.92
N VAL A 187 4.92 -2.42 13.88
CA VAL A 187 4.91 -3.50 14.88
C VAL A 187 3.94 -3.15 16.01
N LYS A 188 2.94 -4.00 16.22
CA LYS A 188 1.87 -3.80 17.20
C LYS A 188 2.39 -3.63 18.63
N GLY A 189 1.91 -2.62 19.35
CA GLY A 189 2.28 -2.32 20.74
C GLY A 189 3.74 -1.88 20.96
N MET A 190 4.60 -2.03 19.95
CA MET A 190 6.00 -1.61 19.97
C MET A 190 6.20 -0.26 19.29
N SER A 191 5.48 -0.04 18.19
CA SER A 191 5.62 1.11 17.31
C SER A 191 4.41 2.04 17.38
N HIS A 192 4.67 3.32 17.19
CA HIS A 192 3.68 4.40 17.24
C HIS A 192 4.02 5.42 16.18
N LEU A 193 3.03 6.01 15.53
CA LEU A 193 3.23 7.05 14.53
C LEU A 193 2.36 8.27 14.85
N PHE A 194 2.95 9.47 14.77
CA PHE A 194 2.21 10.70 15.03
C PHE A 194 2.84 11.93 14.35
N ALA A 195 2.03 12.92 14.03
CA ALA A 195 2.53 14.23 13.62
C ALA A 195 3.28 14.92 14.77
N ALA A 196 2.70 14.88 15.97
CA ALA A 196 3.29 15.35 17.22
C ALA A 196 2.95 14.38 18.37
N GLY A 197 3.91 14.14 19.27
CA GLY A 197 3.73 13.16 20.34
C GLY A 197 2.76 13.60 21.45
N PRO A 198 2.34 12.67 22.33
CA PRO A 198 1.34 12.95 23.37
C PRO A 198 1.62 14.18 24.26
N PRO A 199 2.87 14.48 24.66
CA PRO A 199 3.14 15.68 25.46
C PRO A 199 2.79 17.00 24.76
N VAL A 200 2.72 17.03 23.42
CA VAL A 200 2.29 18.21 22.67
C VAL A 200 0.77 18.29 22.64
N VAL A 201 0.10 17.17 22.33
CA VAL A 201 -1.37 17.07 22.27
C VAL A 201 -2.00 17.38 23.63
N ASN A 202 -1.52 16.73 24.70
CA ASN A 202 -2.05 16.87 26.05
C ASN A 202 -1.89 18.29 26.62
N ARG A 203 -1.00 19.12 26.06
CA ARG A 203 -0.81 20.53 26.45
C ARG A 203 -1.78 21.49 25.76
N MET A 204 -2.35 21.13 24.61
CA MET A 204 -3.27 22.01 23.88
C MET A 204 -4.65 22.09 24.56
N GLY A 205 -4.97 21.16 25.46
CA GLY A 205 -6.26 21.07 26.12
C GLY A 205 -7.31 20.46 25.17
N GLY A 206 -7.93 19.36 25.59
CA GLY A 206 -8.96 18.66 24.80
C GLY A 206 -9.10 17.21 25.24
N GLU A 207 -8.01 16.46 25.20
CA GLU A 207 -7.94 15.06 25.60
C GLU A 207 -6.62 14.74 26.31
N GLN A 208 -6.62 13.71 27.14
CA GLN A 208 -5.42 13.10 27.70
C GLN A 208 -5.26 11.73 27.06
N VAL A 209 -4.26 11.60 26.21
CA VAL A 209 -3.98 10.38 25.46
C VAL A 209 -2.57 9.89 25.77
N ASP A 210 -2.39 8.58 25.75
CA ASP A 210 -1.07 7.96 25.75
C ASP A 210 -0.55 7.77 24.32
N LYS A 211 0.55 7.03 24.14
CA LYS A 211 1.11 6.80 22.80
C LYS A 211 0.25 5.88 21.95
N GLU A 212 -0.30 4.81 22.54
CA GLU A 212 -1.07 3.79 21.83
C GLU A 212 -2.44 4.37 21.43
N ASP A 213 -3.07 5.12 22.33
CA ASP A 213 -4.34 5.81 22.07
C ASP A 213 -4.23 6.88 20.98
N LEU A 214 -3.10 7.57 20.90
CA LEU A 214 -2.89 8.63 19.90
C LEU A 214 -2.40 8.11 18.55
N GLY A 215 -1.51 7.11 18.56
CA GLY A 215 -0.71 6.76 17.40
C GLY A 215 -0.40 5.28 17.25
N GLY A 216 -1.17 4.40 17.90
CA GLY A 216 -1.03 2.96 17.78
C GLY A 216 -1.30 2.43 16.37
N SER A 217 -0.70 1.28 16.06
CA SER A 217 -0.79 0.62 14.73
C SER A 217 -2.22 0.40 14.23
N ARG A 218 -3.17 0.11 15.13
CA ARG A 218 -4.59 -0.10 14.78
C ARG A 218 -5.29 1.14 14.23
N ILE A 219 -4.86 2.33 14.64
CA ILE A 219 -5.41 3.59 14.12
C ILE A 219 -4.94 3.74 12.68
N HIS A 220 -3.64 3.61 12.46
CA HIS A 220 -3.00 3.91 11.18
C HIS A 220 -3.27 2.88 10.08
N THR A 221 -3.55 1.64 10.46
CA THR A 221 -3.97 0.59 9.52
C THR A 221 -5.45 0.68 9.14
N ARG A 222 -6.27 1.40 9.92
CA ARG A 222 -7.70 1.59 9.64
C ARG A 222 -8.03 2.88 8.92
N ASN A 223 -7.12 3.85 8.94
CA ASN A 223 -7.28 5.13 8.23
C ASN A 223 -6.39 5.24 6.97
N GLY A 224 -5.62 4.19 6.65
CA GLY A 224 -4.77 4.12 5.46
C GLY A 224 -3.45 4.89 5.54
N VAL A 225 -3.04 5.35 6.73
CA VAL A 225 -1.73 6.00 6.95
C VAL A 225 -0.59 4.99 6.85
N ILE A 226 -0.81 3.76 7.35
CA ILE A 226 0.13 2.64 7.26
C ILE A 226 -0.60 1.47 6.60
N ASP A 227 0.11 0.72 5.76
CA ASP A 227 -0.51 -0.39 5.04
C ASP A 227 -0.83 -1.54 6.00
N ASP A 228 0.12 -2.05 6.78
CA ASP A 228 -0.11 -3.23 7.65
C ASP A 228 0.39 -3.12 9.11
N GLU A 229 -0.20 -3.94 9.98
CA GLU A 229 0.25 -4.22 11.35
C GLU A 229 0.87 -5.63 11.40
N VAL A 230 2.02 -5.78 12.06
CA VAL A 230 2.67 -7.08 12.32
C VAL A 230 2.92 -7.28 13.82
N ARG A 231 3.21 -8.52 14.22
CA ARG A 231 3.34 -8.91 15.62
C ARG A 231 4.76 -8.78 16.16
N SER A 232 5.76 -8.82 15.28
CA SER A 232 7.18 -8.72 15.65
C SER A 232 8.01 -7.99 14.59
N GLU A 233 9.24 -7.61 14.95
CA GLU A 233 10.22 -7.08 14.00
C GLU A 233 10.66 -8.15 12.99
N GLU A 234 10.68 -9.43 13.38
CA GLU A 234 10.97 -10.55 12.48
C GLU A 234 9.92 -10.67 11.36
N GLU A 235 8.64 -10.65 11.73
CA GLU A 235 7.53 -10.65 10.75
C GLU A 235 7.57 -9.42 9.84
N ALA A 236 8.00 -8.25 10.36
CA ALA A 236 8.23 -7.06 9.54
C ALA A 236 9.29 -7.31 8.46
N PHE A 237 10.40 -7.97 8.80
CA PHE A 237 11.48 -8.26 7.85
C PHE A 237 11.05 -9.31 6.83
N GLU A 238 10.33 -10.35 7.24
CA GLU A 238 9.75 -11.35 6.35
C GLU A 238 8.78 -10.73 5.33
N ARG A 239 7.83 -9.91 5.80
CA ARG A 239 6.89 -9.20 4.91
C ARG A 239 7.61 -8.25 3.96
N THR A 240 8.70 -7.61 4.40
CA THR A 240 9.53 -6.76 3.54
C THR A 240 10.15 -7.54 2.38
N ARG A 241 10.79 -8.69 2.69
CA ARG A 241 11.35 -9.58 1.66
C ARG A 241 10.28 -10.07 0.70
N ARG A 242 9.15 -10.52 1.25
CA ARG A 242 8.02 -11.01 0.46
C ARG A 242 7.47 -9.92 -0.46
N PHE A 243 7.21 -8.71 0.03
CA PHE A 243 6.76 -7.58 -0.81
C PHE A 243 7.73 -7.27 -1.95
N LEU A 244 9.03 -7.13 -1.64
CA LEU A 244 10.05 -6.85 -2.66
C LEU A 244 10.19 -7.97 -3.68
N SER A 245 9.91 -9.22 -3.32
CA SER A 245 9.97 -10.37 -4.23
C SER A 245 9.02 -10.28 -5.44
N TYR A 246 7.95 -9.47 -5.35
CA TYR A 246 7.01 -9.25 -6.47
C TYR A 246 7.43 -8.09 -7.38
N LEU A 247 8.40 -7.27 -6.98
CA LEU A 247 8.75 -6.02 -7.66
C LEU A 247 10.12 -6.12 -8.33
N PRO A 248 10.35 -5.37 -9.43
CA PRO A 248 11.69 -5.23 -10.01
C PRO A 248 12.61 -4.41 -9.10
N SER A 249 13.90 -4.31 -9.40
CA SER A 249 14.82 -3.45 -8.62
C SER A 249 14.52 -1.96 -8.84
N SER A 250 13.99 -1.62 -10.02
CA SER A 250 13.57 -0.27 -10.39
C SER A 250 12.54 -0.30 -11.51
N VAL A 251 11.94 0.85 -11.81
CA VAL A 251 11.04 1.01 -12.96
C VAL A 251 11.71 0.75 -14.32
N HIS A 252 13.04 0.68 -14.37
CA HIS A 252 13.81 0.37 -15.58
C HIS A 252 13.99 -1.13 -15.83
N GLU A 253 13.44 -1.97 -14.97
CA GLU A 253 13.41 -3.42 -15.06
C GLU A 253 11.96 -3.90 -14.98
N LEU A 254 11.73 -5.16 -15.36
CA LEU A 254 10.42 -5.81 -15.22
C LEU A 254 10.45 -6.78 -14.04
N PRO A 255 9.33 -6.98 -13.32
CA PRO A 255 9.23 -8.06 -12.34
C PRO A 255 9.60 -9.41 -12.97
N GLU A 256 10.57 -10.09 -12.37
CA GLU A 256 11.04 -11.40 -12.80
C GLU A 256 9.99 -12.48 -12.53
N ARG A 257 9.97 -13.52 -13.37
CA ARG A 257 9.19 -14.73 -13.09
C ARG A 257 9.83 -15.46 -11.90
N GLY A 258 9.04 -15.68 -10.86
CA GLY A 258 9.43 -16.53 -9.74
C GLY A 258 9.48 -18.01 -10.13
N PRO A 259 9.85 -18.89 -9.18
CA PRO A 259 9.77 -20.33 -9.38
C PRO A 259 8.32 -20.75 -9.65
N VAL A 260 8.13 -21.70 -10.56
CA VAL A 260 6.82 -22.32 -10.81
C VAL A 260 6.66 -23.45 -9.81
N THR A 261 5.86 -23.21 -8.77
CA THR A 261 5.63 -24.15 -7.66
C THR A 261 4.22 -24.73 -7.63
N ASP A 262 3.38 -24.36 -8.59
CA ASP A 262 1.98 -24.77 -8.70
C ASP A 262 1.64 -25.07 -10.16
N ASP A 263 0.71 -25.99 -10.40
CA ASP A 263 0.30 -26.40 -11.75
C ASP A 263 -0.54 -25.28 -12.40
N PRO A 264 -0.13 -24.73 -13.56
CA PRO A 264 -0.94 -23.74 -14.27
C PRO A 264 -2.27 -24.32 -14.77
N GLY A 265 -2.38 -25.64 -14.93
CA GLY A 265 -3.61 -26.34 -15.31
C GLY A 265 -4.54 -26.68 -14.14
N ARG A 266 -4.18 -26.32 -12.90
CA ARG A 266 -4.97 -26.65 -11.71
C ARG A 266 -6.36 -26.02 -11.78
N THR A 267 -7.38 -26.84 -11.62
CA THR A 267 -8.78 -26.43 -11.43
C THR A 267 -9.20 -26.66 -9.98
N ASP A 268 -10.32 -26.06 -9.56
CA ASP A 268 -10.83 -26.20 -8.19
C ASP A 268 -12.36 -26.33 -8.17
N ASP A 269 -12.86 -27.53 -7.89
CA ASP A 269 -14.29 -27.84 -7.82
C ASP A 269 -15.04 -27.01 -6.75
N ALA A 270 -14.36 -26.52 -5.71
CA ALA A 270 -15.01 -25.69 -4.69
C ALA A 270 -15.57 -24.37 -5.24
N LEU A 271 -15.04 -23.89 -6.38
CA LEU A 271 -15.51 -22.66 -7.03
C LEU A 271 -16.92 -22.75 -7.61
N LEU A 272 -17.48 -23.96 -7.79
CA LEU A 272 -18.85 -24.15 -8.26
C LEU A 272 -19.89 -23.65 -7.25
N ASP A 273 -19.60 -23.79 -5.96
CA ASP A 273 -20.54 -23.53 -4.88
C ASP A 273 -20.15 -22.33 -4.00
N VAL A 274 -19.00 -21.70 -4.27
CA VAL A 274 -18.47 -20.59 -3.44
C VAL A 274 -19.38 -19.36 -3.46
N VAL A 275 -20.08 -19.11 -4.57
CA VAL A 275 -21.05 -18.00 -4.69
C VAL A 275 -22.45 -18.52 -4.37
N PRO A 276 -23.10 -18.04 -3.29
CA PRO A 276 -24.43 -18.48 -2.93
C PRO A 276 -25.47 -18.14 -4.00
N ARG A 277 -26.43 -19.04 -4.21
CA ARG A 277 -27.57 -18.81 -5.11
C ARG A 277 -28.48 -17.68 -4.60
N ASP A 278 -28.59 -17.53 -3.28
CA ASP A 278 -29.27 -16.39 -2.68
C ASP A 278 -28.41 -15.13 -2.82
N ARG A 279 -28.89 -14.19 -3.63
CA ARG A 279 -28.20 -12.92 -3.93
C ARG A 279 -27.97 -12.03 -2.71
N ARG A 280 -28.70 -12.26 -1.61
CA ARG A 280 -28.53 -11.53 -0.35
C ARG A 280 -27.37 -12.05 0.50
N GLN A 281 -26.91 -13.27 0.23
CA GLN A 281 -25.82 -13.88 1.00
C GLN A 281 -24.45 -13.45 0.47
N VAL A 282 -23.54 -13.22 1.41
CA VAL A 282 -22.13 -12.87 1.14
C VAL A 282 -21.27 -14.14 1.12
N TYR A 283 -20.08 -14.04 0.53
CA TYR A 283 -19.11 -15.14 0.47
C TYR A 283 -17.69 -14.58 0.61
N GLN A 284 -16.73 -15.48 0.86
CA GLN A 284 -15.34 -15.09 1.11
C GLN A 284 -14.59 -14.98 -0.23
N MET A 285 -14.44 -13.75 -0.74
CA MET A 285 -13.67 -13.50 -1.97
C MET A 285 -12.21 -13.99 -1.85
N ARG A 286 -11.62 -13.93 -0.65
CA ARG A 286 -10.26 -14.45 -0.42
C ARG A 286 -10.13 -15.94 -0.71
N THR A 287 -11.17 -16.74 -0.50
CA THR A 287 -11.15 -18.17 -0.89
C THR A 287 -11.02 -18.34 -2.40
N ILE A 288 -11.66 -17.46 -3.19
CA ILE A 288 -11.52 -17.46 -4.65
C ILE A 288 -10.11 -17.01 -5.03
N ILE A 289 -9.61 -15.92 -4.43
CA ILE A 289 -8.25 -15.43 -4.69
C ILE A 289 -7.21 -16.53 -4.47
N GLU A 290 -7.19 -17.14 -3.28
CA GLU A 290 -6.22 -18.20 -2.93
C GLU A 290 -6.37 -19.45 -3.82
N SER A 291 -7.58 -19.73 -4.29
CA SER A 291 -7.83 -20.83 -5.22
C SER A 291 -7.24 -20.54 -6.61
N VAL A 292 -7.33 -19.31 -7.11
CA VAL A 292 -6.95 -19.01 -8.50
C VAL A 292 -5.50 -18.61 -8.70
N VAL A 293 -4.86 -18.02 -7.67
CA VAL A 293 -3.44 -17.65 -7.73
C VAL A 293 -2.53 -18.82 -7.34
N ASP A 294 -1.22 -18.70 -7.57
CA ASP A 294 -0.26 -19.73 -7.15
C ASP A 294 -0.33 -19.93 -5.63
N LEU A 295 -0.23 -21.19 -5.19
CA LEU A 295 -0.25 -21.53 -3.75
C LEU A 295 0.72 -20.67 -2.94
N ASP A 296 0.25 -20.21 -1.77
CA ASP A 296 1.00 -19.38 -0.82
C ASP A 296 1.57 -18.07 -1.43
N SER A 297 1.04 -17.62 -2.58
CA SER A 297 1.55 -16.43 -3.26
C SER A 297 0.76 -15.17 -2.98
N PHE A 298 -0.46 -15.22 -2.43
CA PHE A 298 -1.22 -14.00 -2.17
C PHE A 298 -0.64 -13.20 -0.99
N PHE A 299 -0.27 -11.95 -1.27
CA PHE A 299 0.23 -10.97 -0.32
C PHE A 299 -0.76 -9.79 -0.28
N GLU A 300 -1.72 -9.87 0.63
CA GLU A 300 -2.68 -8.79 0.84
C GLU A 300 -2.00 -7.56 1.48
N VAL A 301 -2.36 -6.38 0.98
CA VAL A 301 -1.88 -5.08 1.45
C VAL A 301 -3.06 -4.25 1.96
N GLY A 302 -2.96 -3.69 3.17
CA GLY A 302 -3.99 -2.78 3.68
C GLY A 302 -5.28 -3.50 4.03
N ALA A 303 -5.20 -4.71 4.59
CA ALA A 303 -6.37 -5.55 4.87
C ALA A 303 -7.38 -4.89 5.84
N ALA A 304 -6.93 -3.92 6.65
CA ALA A 304 -7.77 -3.21 7.61
C ALA A 304 -8.35 -1.88 7.11
N TYR A 305 -7.94 -1.37 5.94
CA TYR A 305 -8.38 -0.11 5.35
C TYR A 305 -9.14 -0.33 4.04
N GLY A 306 -10.16 0.50 3.79
CA GLY A 306 -10.93 0.43 2.54
C GLY A 306 -11.48 -0.97 2.24
N ARG A 307 -11.95 -1.68 3.28
CA ARG A 307 -12.11 -3.14 3.31
C ARG A 307 -13.08 -3.74 2.29
N SER A 308 -13.92 -2.93 1.64
CA SER A 308 -14.76 -3.38 0.52
C SER A 308 -13.97 -3.64 -0.76
N ALA A 309 -12.70 -3.23 -0.81
CA ALA A 309 -11.74 -3.60 -1.85
C ALA A 309 -10.55 -4.36 -1.24
N ILE A 310 -10.29 -5.54 -1.77
CA ILE A 310 -9.10 -6.36 -1.52
C ILE A 310 -8.07 -5.98 -2.57
N CYS A 311 -6.87 -5.59 -2.11
CA CYS A 311 -5.74 -5.30 -2.96
C CYS A 311 -4.55 -6.12 -2.47
N GLY A 312 -3.84 -6.78 -3.37
CA GLY A 312 -2.66 -7.56 -3.00
C GLY A 312 -1.84 -7.99 -4.19
N LEU A 313 -0.64 -8.47 -3.94
CA LEU A 313 0.25 -9.01 -4.95
C LEU A 313 0.16 -10.53 -4.95
N ALA A 314 0.24 -11.17 -6.10
CA ALA A 314 0.22 -12.62 -6.21
C ALA A 314 1.12 -13.11 -7.34
N ARG A 315 1.18 -14.43 -7.54
CA ARG A 315 1.78 -15.01 -8.74
C ARG A 315 0.78 -15.86 -9.50
N LEU A 316 0.93 -15.87 -10.82
CA LEU A 316 0.24 -16.77 -11.73
C LEU A 316 1.30 -17.42 -12.62
N ASP A 317 1.49 -18.73 -12.46
CA ASP A 317 2.56 -19.46 -13.14
C ASP A 317 3.94 -18.81 -12.90
N GLY A 318 4.18 -18.36 -11.67
CA GLY A 318 5.38 -17.65 -11.23
C GLY A 318 5.43 -16.16 -11.60
N TRP A 319 4.56 -15.65 -12.47
CA TRP A 319 4.56 -14.23 -12.87
C TRP A 319 3.91 -13.34 -11.81
N PRO A 320 4.59 -12.28 -11.32
CA PRO A 320 3.98 -11.32 -10.41
C PRO A 320 2.81 -10.57 -11.04
N VAL A 321 1.68 -10.53 -10.34
CA VAL A 321 0.46 -9.79 -10.73
C VAL A 321 -0.09 -8.98 -9.56
N ALA A 322 -0.78 -7.90 -9.88
CA ALA A 322 -1.59 -7.14 -8.95
C ALA A 322 -3.02 -7.68 -8.96
N VAL A 323 -3.53 -8.09 -7.79
CA VAL A 323 -4.89 -8.60 -7.62
C VAL A 323 -5.75 -7.53 -6.97
N LEU A 324 -6.83 -7.15 -7.66
CA LEU A 324 -7.91 -6.31 -7.14
C LEU A 324 -9.17 -7.18 -7.04
N ALA A 325 -9.91 -7.08 -5.93
CA ALA A 325 -11.19 -7.75 -5.80
C ALA A 325 -12.17 -7.00 -4.93
N GLY A 326 -13.48 -7.15 -5.20
CA GLY A 326 -14.52 -6.68 -4.28
C GLY A 326 -14.66 -7.63 -3.08
N ASP A 327 -14.84 -7.10 -1.87
CA ASP A 327 -15.11 -7.91 -0.67
C ASP A 327 -16.60 -7.85 -0.28
N PRO A 328 -17.38 -8.91 -0.54
CA PRO A 328 -18.80 -8.92 -0.22
C PRO A 328 -19.10 -8.76 1.28
N TYR A 329 -18.17 -9.09 2.19
CA TYR A 329 -18.38 -8.91 3.63
C TYR A 329 -18.42 -7.44 4.07
N HIS A 330 -17.94 -6.53 3.22
CA HIS A 330 -17.87 -5.11 3.53
C HIS A 330 -18.67 -4.31 2.49
N TYR A 331 -19.82 -3.77 2.91
CA TYR A 331 -20.76 -3.04 2.05
C TYR A 331 -21.17 -3.82 0.78
N GLY A 332 -21.18 -5.16 0.85
CA GLY A 332 -21.50 -6.01 -0.30
C GLY A 332 -20.50 -5.92 -1.46
N GLY A 333 -19.29 -5.39 -1.23
CA GLY A 333 -18.26 -5.06 -2.22
C GLY A 333 -18.30 -3.61 -2.71
N GLY A 334 -19.22 -2.78 -2.18
CA GLY A 334 -19.44 -1.42 -2.65
C GLY A 334 -18.27 -0.49 -2.32
N TRP A 335 -17.88 0.36 -3.27
CA TRP A 335 -16.75 1.25 -3.09
C TRP A 335 -17.11 2.46 -2.21
N THR A 336 -16.38 2.63 -1.10
CA THR A 336 -16.42 3.81 -0.22
C THR A 336 -15.36 4.83 -0.65
N ALA A 337 -15.32 6.00 -0.01
CA ALA A 337 -14.22 6.94 -0.17
C ALA A 337 -12.85 6.29 0.12
N ASP A 338 -12.76 5.53 1.22
CA ASP A 338 -11.53 4.84 1.64
C ASP A 338 -11.11 3.75 0.67
N SER A 339 -12.04 2.88 0.25
CA SER A 339 -11.71 1.83 -0.72
C SER A 339 -11.32 2.44 -2.07
N SER A 340 -11.94 3.54 -2.48
CA SER A 340 -11.58 4.23 -3.73
C SER A 340 -10.17 4.83 -3.68
N GLN A 341 -9.77 5.38 -2.54
CA GLN A 341 -8.39 5.85 -2.32
C GLN A 341 -7.39 4.68 -2.33
N LYS A 342 -7.73 3.56 -1.66
CA LYS A 342 -6.93 2.34 -1.67
C LYS A 342 -6.75 1.78 -3.08
N VAL A 343 -7.83 1.67 -3.85
CA VAL A 343 -7.81 1.21 -5.25
C VAL A 343 -6.91 2.13 -6.09
N THR A 344 -7.07 3.45 -5.98
CA THR A 344 -6.25 4.42 -6.72
C THR A 344 -4.75 4.21 -6.45
N ARG A 345 -4.34 4.17 -5.18
CA ARG A 345 -2.93 3.97 -4.78
C ARG A 345 -2.39 2.62 -5.26
N PHE A 346 -3.20 1.57 -5.19
CA PHE A 346 -2.80 0.23 -5.61
C PHE A 346 -2.61 0.13 -7.14
N LEU A 347 -3.49 0.77 -7.91
CA LEU A 347 -3.34 0.84 -9.37
C LEU A 347 -2.12 1.66 -9.80
N ASP A 348 -1.78 2.71 -9.04
CA ASP A 348 -0.54 3.46 -9.27
C ASP A 348 0.69 2.59 -9.02
N LEU A 349 0.68 1.77 -7.96
CA LEU A 349 1.74 0.80 -7.69
C LEU A 349 1.89 -0.20 -8.86
N SER A 350 0.77 -0.75 -9.35
CA SER A 350 0.80 -1.71 -10.45
C SER A 350 1.35 -1.10 -11.73
N GLU A 351 0.98 0.14 -12.05
CA GLU A 351 1.50 0.84 -13.21
C GLU A 351 2.99 1.16 -13.05
N THR A 352 3.40 1.72 -11.91
CA THR A 352 4.80 2.13 -11.67
C THR A 352 5.77 0.96 -11.79
N PHE A 353 5.36 -0.24 -11.38
CA PHE A 353 6.21 -1.44 -11.39
C PHE A 353 5.77 -2.49 -12.43
N HIS A 354 4.99 -2.10 -13.43
CA HIS A 354 4.69 -2.90 -14.62
C HIS A 354 4.00 -4.24 -14.30
N LEU A 355 3.17 -4.27 -13.27
CA LEU A 355 2.43 -5.45 -12.83
C LEU A 355 1.10 -5.56 -13.60
N PRO A 356 0.85 -6.66 -14.32
CA PRO A 356 -0.48 -6.92 -14.87
C PRO A 356 -1.53 -6.97 -13.75
N VAL A 357 -2.72 -6.46 -14.03
CA VAL A 357 -3.84 -6.43 -13.08
C VAL A 357 -4.80 -7.59 -13.37
N VAL A 358 -5.16 -8.32 -12.31
CA VAL A 358 -6.26 -9.28 -12.29
C VAL A 358 -7.35 -8.72 -11.38
N HIS A 359 -8.53 -8.47 -11.93
CA HIS A 359 -9.68 -7.93 -11.20
C HIS A 359 -10.78 -8.98 -11.03
N LEU A 360 -11.00 -9.46 -9.80
CA LEU A 360 -12.13 -10.33 -9.45
C LEU A 360 -13.33 -9.48 -9.01
N VAL A 361 -14.30 -9.34 -9.90
CA VAL A 361 -15.33 -8.30 -9.81
C VAL A 361 -16.56 -8.81 -9.03
N ASP A 362 -16.83 -8.21 -7.88
CA ASP A 362 -18.13 -8.25 -7.18
C ASP A 362 -18.39 -6.88 -6.56
N ASN A 363 -18.88 -5.94 -7.38
CA ASN A 363 -19.07 -4.54 -7.01
C ASN A 363 -20.53 -4.09 -7.29
N PRO A 364 -21.33 -3.79 -6.25
CA PRO A 364 -22.70 -3.31 -6.37
C PRO A 364 -22.83 -1.80 -6.66
N GLY A 365 -21.72 -1.07 -6.79
CA GLY A 365 -21.71 0.38 -6.99
C GLY A 365 -20.90 1.13 -5.92
N PHE A 366 -20.99 2.45 -5.94
CA PHE A 366 -20.52 3.26 -4.81
C PHE A 366 -21.46 3.09 -3.63
N VAL A 367 -20.92 3.12 -2.41
CA VAL A 367 -21.74 3.14 -1.20
C VAL A 367 -22.52 4.46 -1.17
N ILE A 368 -23.82 4.36 -0.87
CA ILE A 368 -24.75 5.48 -0.79
C ILE A 368 -25.09 5.80 0.67
N GLY A 369 -25.69 6.97 0.91
CA GLY A 369 -26.16 7.40 2.22
C GLY A 369 -25.38 8.60 2.76
N THR A 370 -25.91 9.23 3.81
CA THR A 370 -25.39 10.52 4.32
C THR A 370 -23.90 10.46 4.69
N GLU A 371 -23.44 9.38 5.32
CA GLU A 371 -22.02 9.19 5.64
C GLU A 371 -21.14 9.13 4.38
N ALA A 372 -21.60 8.44 3.34
CA ALA A 372 -20.88 8.33 2.07
C ALA A 372 -20.78 9.69 1.35
N GLU A 373 -21.84 10.50 1.41
CA GLU A 373 -21.85 11.86 0.86
C GLU A 373 -20.91 12.79 1.65
N GLN A 374 -20.92 12.73 2.98
CA GLN A 374 -20.01 13.49 3.84
C GLN A 374 -18.54 13.10 3.64
N ALA A 375 -18.28 11.83 3.39
CA ALA A 375 -16.95 11.32 3.05
C ALA A 375 -16.52 11.64 1.59
N ALA A 376 -17.34 12.38 0.82
CA ALA A 376 -17.09 12.70 -0.57
C ALA A 376 -16.85 11.47 -1.47
N THR A 377 -17.61 10.39 -1.24
CA THR A 377 -17.46 9.12 -1.96
C THR A 377 -17.53 9.28 -3.48
N ILE A 378 -18.37 10.17 -3.99
CA ILE A 378 -18.45 10.46 -5.44
C ILE A 378 -17.11 10.99 -5.98
N ARG A 379 -16.44 11.90 -5.26
CA ARG A 379 -15.15 12.48 -5.67
C ARG A 379 -14.05 11.42 -5.69
N HIS A 380 -13.90 10.69 -4.58
CA HIS A 380 -12.89 9.65 -4.45
C HIS A 380 -13.16 8.46 -5.40
N GLY A 381 -14.42 8.09 -5.58
CA GLY A 381 -14.84 7.07 -6.53
C GLY A 381 -14.55 7.44 -7.97
N SER A 382 -14.81 8.70 -8.36
CA SER A 382 -14.46 9.21 -9.68
C SER A 382 -12.94 9.24 -9.91
N ARG A 383 -12.15 9.51 -8.86
CA ARG A 383 -10.68 9.40 -8.91
C ARG A 383 -10.22 7.98 -9.19
N ALA A 384 -10.82 6.99 -8.53
CA ALA A 384 -10.51 5.58 -8.74
C ALA A 384 -10.89 5.12 -10.16
N LEU A 385 -12.06 5.53 -10.66
CA LEU A 385 -12.46 5.28 -12.06
C LEU A 385 -11.46 5.90 -13.05
N ALA A 386 -11.03 7.14 -12.81
CA ALA A 386 -10.00 7.78 -13.62
C ALA A 386 -8.68 7.00 -13.59
N ALA A 387 -8.28 6.46 -12.44
CA ALA A 387 -7.10 5.60 -12.32
C ALA A 387 -7.23 4.32 -13.15
N VAL A 388 -8.38 3.62 -13.09
CA VAL A 388 -8.67 2.44 -13.93
C VAL A 388 -8.52 2.76 -15.42
N TYR A 389 -9.01 3.92 -15.87
CA TYR A 389 -8.88 4.32 -17.28
C TYR A 389 -7.47 4.82 -17.65
N GLN A 390 -6.62 5.16 -16.69
CA GLN A 390 -5.28 5.67 -16.94
C GLN A 390 -4.18 4.61 -16.87
N VAL A 391 -4.34 3.55 -16.07
CA VAL A 391 -3.33 2.47 -15.99
C VAL A 391 -3.15 1.81 -17.35
N SER A 392 -1.93 1.70 -17.87
CA SER A 392 -1.61 1.13 -19.18
C SER A 392 -1.22 -0.35 -19.12
N VAL A 393 -0.87 -0.86 -17.94
CA VAL A 393 -0.52 -2.28 -17.74
C VAL A 393 -1.64 -3.22 -18.21
N PRO A 394 -1.29 -4.44 -18.65
CA PRO A 394 -2.28 -5.43 -19.06
C PRO A 394 -3.30 -5.71 -17.95
N TRP A 395 -4.57 -5.87 -18.33
CA TRP A 395 -5.68 -6.00 -17.40
C TRP A 395 -6.59 -7.16 -17.77
N CYS A 396 -6.86 -8.05 -16.82
CA CYS A 396 -7.82 -9.14 -16.94
C CYS A 396 -8.92 -8.98 -15.89
N SER A 397 -10.19 -9.10 -16.30
CA SER A 397 -11.34 -9.05 -15.40
C SER A 397 -12.08 -10.38 -15.37
N VAL A 398 -12.40 -10.88 -14.18
CA VAL A 398 -13.29 -12.02 -13.97
C VAL A 398 -14.51 -11.53 -13.21
N LEU A 399 -15.66 -11.47 -13.88
CA LEU A 399 -16.92 -11.06 -13.28
C LEU A 399 -17.48 -12.22 -12.48
N VAL A 400 -17.22 -12.20 -11.17
CA VAL A 400 -17.63 -13.26 -10.24
C VAL A 400 -19.12 -13.17 -9.96
N ARG A 401 -19.63 -11.96 -9.65
CA ARG A 401 -21.06 -11.75 -9.39
C ARG A 401 -21.53 -10.36 -9.79
N LYS A 402 -21.39 -9.35 -8.93
CA LYS A 402 -22.01 -8.03 -9.15
C LYS A 402 -21.14 -7.11 -10.01
N ALA A 403 -21.75 -6.41 -10.95
CA ALA A 403 -21.15 -5.24 -11.59
C ALA A 403 -22.22 -4.18 -11.87
N PHE A 404 -22.42 -3.25 -10.93
CA PHE A 404 -23.47 -2.24 -11.02
C PHE A 404 -22.97 -0.79 -11.05
N GLY A 405 -23.66 0.02 -11.85
CA GLY A 405 -23.48 1.47 -11.89
C GLY A 405 -22.05 1.90 -12.26
N VAL A 406 -21.69 3.11 -11.85
CA VAL A 406 -20.40 3.73 -12.20
C VAL A 406 -19.21 2.97 -11.60
N ALA A 407 -19.31 2.47 -10.37
CA ALA A 407 -18.23 1.69 -9.77
C ALA A 407 -18.10 0.30 -10.42
N GLY A 408 -19.22 -0.35 -10.78
CA GLY A 408 -19.21 -1.58 -11.58
C GLY A 408 -18.65 -1.35 -12.99
N ALA A 409 -18.86 -0.18 -13.59
CA ALA A 409 -18.22 0.19 -14.85
C ALA A 409 -16.69 0.33 -14.72
N ALA A 410 -16.15 0.51 -13.51
CA ALA A 410 -14.71 0.48 -13.23
C ALA A 410 -14.13 -0.95 -13.17
N HIS A 411 -14.88 -1.98 -13.63
CA HIS A 411 -14.37 -3.34 -13.67
C HIS A 411 -13.17 -3.52 -14.61
N SER A 412 -12.96 -2.62 -15.57
CA SER A 412 -11.89 -2.67 -16.56
C SER A 412 -11.66 -1.30 -17.24
N PRO A 413 -10.51 -1.09 -17.90
CA PRO A 413 -10.28 0.06 -18.77
C PRO A 413 -11.07 -0.09 -20.09
N GLY A 414 -12.35 0.29 -20.10
CA GLY A 414 -13.29 0.04 -21.20
C GLY A 414 -12.98 0.67 -22.58
N HIS A 415 -11.86 1.40 -22.72
CA HIS A 415 -11.41 2.02 -23.97
C HIS A 415 -10.35 1.18 -24.71
N ARG A 416 -10.00 0.00 -24.19
CA ARG A 416 -9.02 -0.94 -24.77
C ARG A 416 -9.65 -2.33 -24.93
N PHE A 417 -8.91 -3.24 -25.55
CA PHE A 417 -9.29 -4.65 -25.60
C PHE A 417 -9.61 -5.18 -24.19
N GLN A 418 -10.75 -5.86 -24.06
CA GLN A 418 -11.27 -6.38 -22.80
C GLN A 418 -10.91 -7.86 -22.68
N TYR A 419 -9.85 -8.19 -21.95
CA TYR A 419 -9.58 -9.58 -21.56
C TYR A 419 -10.47 -9.92 -20.36
N ARG A 420 -11.70 -10.38 -20.64
CA ARG A 420 -12.78 -10.43 -19.66
C ARG A 420 -13.55 -11.75 -19.72
N TYR A 421 -13.69 -12.36 -18.56
CA TYR A 421 -14.50 -13.55 -18.34
C TYR A 421 -15.65 -13.22 -17.37
N ALA A 422 -16.72 -13.99 -17.44
CA ALA A 422 -17.78 -13.93 -16.45
C ALA A 422 -18.20 -15.32 -15.98
N TRP A 423 -18.53 -15.44 -14.71
CA TRP A 423 -19.12 -16.64 -14.15
C TRP A 423 -20.64 -16.67 -14.40
N PRO A 424 -21.27 -17.86 -14.40
CA PRO A 424 -22.73 -17.99 -14.51
C PRO A 424 -23.52 -17.31 -13.38
N SER A 425 -22.87 -16.98 -12.27
CA SER A 425 -23.41 -16.21 -11.14
C SER A 425 -23.56 -14.71 -11.41
N GLY A 426 -23.15 -14.25 -12.59
CA GLY A 426 -23.17 -12.85 -13.01
C GLY A 426 -24.50 -12.12 -12.80
N ASP A 427 -24.41 -10.89 -12.29
CA ASP A 427 -25.53 -10.01 -12.01
C ASP A 427 -25.12 -8.54 -12.15
N TRP A 428 -25.64 -7.84 -13.15
CA TRP A 428 -25.11 -6.53 -13.53
C TRP A 428 -26.15 -5.62 -14.18
N GLY A 429 -25.82 -4.34 -14.26
CA GLY A 429 -26.65 -3.32 -14.91
C GLY A 429 -26.41 -1.93 -14.34
N SER A 430 -27.25 -0.96 -14.73
CA SER A 430 -27.16 0.40 -14.19
C SER A 430 -27.53 0.46 -12.71
N LEU A 431 -28.60 -0.26 -12.32
CA LEU A 431 -29.11 -0.35 -10.96
C LEU A 431 -29.67 -1.75 -10.70
N PRO A 432 -29.63 -2.26 -9.46
CA PRO A 432 -30.35 -3.48 -9.07
C PRO A 432 -31.86 -3.32 -9.32
N VAL A 433 -32.52 -4.39 -9.78
CA VAL A 433 -33.97 -4.40 -10.06
C VAL A 433 -34.75 -4.02 -8.79
N GLU A 434 -34.38 -4.60 -7.65
CA GLU A 434 -35.05 -4.41 -6.36
C GLU A 434 -35.04 -2.95 -5.87
N GLY A 435 -34.08 -2.13 -6.30
CA GLY A 435 -33.96 -0.72 -5.90
C GLY A 435 -34.41 0.28 -6.96
N GLY A 436 -34.61 -0.16 -8.21
CA GLY A 436 -34.86 0.72 -9.35
C GLY A 436 -36.28 0.67 -9.93
N VAL A 437 -37.00 -0.45 -9.74
CA VAL A 437 -38.29 -0.67 -10.41
C VAL A 437 -39.36 0.32 -9.99
N GLU A 438 -39.57 0.51 -8.69
CA GLU A 438 -40.60 1.44 -8.20
C GLU A 438 -40.36 2.89 -8.69
N ALA A 439 -39.10 3.31 -8.74
CA ALA A 439 -38.75 4.63 -9.24
C ALA A 439 -38.95 4.74 -10.75
N ALA A 440 -38.58 3.71 -11.52
CA ALA A 440 -38.68 3.71 -12.98
C ALA A 440 -40.12 3.62 -13.49
N TYR A 441 -40.98 2.90 -12.75
CA TYR A 441 -42.39 2.66 -13.11
C TYR A 441 -43.37 3.46 -12.26
N ARG A 442 -42.92 4.51 -11.54
CA ARG A 442 -43.76 5.28 -10.61
C ARG A 442 -45.07 5.74 -11.24
N SER A 443 -45.02 6.34 -12.43
CA SER A 443 -46.21 6.85 -13.10
C SER A 443 -47.20 5.74 -13.48
N ASP A 444 -46.71 4.55 -13.83
CA ASP A 444 -47.56 3.40 -14.15
C ASP A 444 -48.18 2.82 -12.87
N LEU A 445 -47.42 2.76 -11.77
CA LEU A 445 -47.91 2.30 -10.47
C LEU A 445 -48.96 3.25 -9.89
N GLU A 446 -48.76 4.57 -9.99
CA GLU A 446 -49.73 5.58 -9.55
C GLU A 446 -51.03 5.58 -10.38
N ALA A 447 -50.94 5.19 -11.65
CA ALA A 447 -52.08 5.09 -12.55
C ALA A 447 -52.81 3.73 -12.49
N SER A 448 -52.25 2.74 -11.78
CA SER A 448 -52.81 1.39 -11.68
C SER A 448 -53.89 1.31 -10.61
N ASP A 449 -54.97 0.58 -10.91
CA ASP A 449 -56.00 0.23 -9.92
C ASP A 449 -55.49 -0.78 -8.87
N ASP A 450 -54.42 -1.52 -9.19
CA ASP A 450 -53.71 -2.44 -8.29
C ASP A 450 -52.18 -2.29 -8.46
N PRO A 451 -51.55 -1.32 -7.76
CA PRO A 451 -50.12 -1.06 -7.87
C PRO A 451 -49.25 -2.22 -7.37
N GLU A 452 -49.71 -2.99 -6.37
CA GLU A 452 -48.95 -4.11 -5.81
C GLU A 452 -48.86 -5.27 -6.82
N ALA A 453 -49.97 -5.63 -7.46
CA ALA A 453 -49.98 -6.66 -8.49
C ALA A 453 -49.14 -6.26 -9.71
N LEU A 454 -49.24 -5.01 -10.16
CA LEU A 454 -48.44 -4.49 -11.27
C LEU A 454 -46.94 -4.50 -10.96
N LEU A 455 -46.55 -4.10 -9.76
CA LEU A 455 -45.14 -4.13 -9.32
C LEU A 455 -44.60 -5.56 -9.31
N ALA A 456 -45.39 -6.53 -8.83
CA ALA A 456 -45.01 -7.94 -8.82
C ALA A 456 -44.82 -8.48 -10.25
N GLU A 457 -45.74 -8.18 -11.16
CA GLU A 457 -45.66 -8.56 -12.57
C GLU A 457 -44.42 -7.97 -13.26
N ILE A 458 -44.19 -6.66 -13.10
CA ILE A 458 -43.03 -5.97 -13.70
C ILE A 458 -41.73 -6.56 -13.15
N THR A 459 -41.65 -6.77 -11.84
CA THR A 459 -40.48 -7.36 -11.18
C THR A 459 -40.20 -8.77 -11.70
N GLU A 460 -41.22 -9.61 -11.85
CA GLU A 460 -41.06 -10.95 -12.40
C GLU A 460 -40.57 -10.90 -13.86
N ARG A 461 -41.18 -10.04 -14.69
CA ARG A 461 -40.78 -9.83 -16.09
C ARG A 461 -39.32 -9.40 -16.21
N LEU A 462 -38.87 -8.48 -15.37
CA LEU A 462 -37.47 -8.02 -15.35
C LEU A 462 -36.51 -9.10 -14.84
N ASN A 463 -36.91 -9.89 -13.84
CA ASN A 463 -36.09 -11.01 -13.38
C ASN A 463 -35.93 -12.11 -14.43
N ARG A 464 -36.90 -12.31 -15.33
CA ARG A 464 -36.76 -13.25 -16.48
C ARG A 464 -35.71 -12.79 -17.50
N VAL A 465 -35.43 -11.49 -17.61
CA VAL A 465 -34.39 -10.97 -18.52
C VAL A 465 -33.02 -10.82 -17.84
N ARG A 466 -32.96 -10.83 -16.50
CA ARG A 466 -31.75 -10.76 -15.68
C ARG A 466 -30.96 -12.07 -15.75
N SER A 467 -30.27 -12.26 -16.87
CA SER A 467 -29.48 -13.46 -17.18
C SER A 467 -28.12 -13.08 -17.76
N PRO A 468 -27.00 -13.60 -17.19
CA PRO A 468 -25.68 -13.38 -17.75
C PRO A 468 -25.54 -14.00 -19.15
N PHE A 469 -26.24 -15.10 -19.42
CA PHE A 469 -26.28 -15.74 -20.73
C PHE A 469 -26.91 -14.86 -21.80
N ARG A 470 -28.00 -14.14 -21.49
CA ARG A 470 -28.60 -13.17 -22.43
C ARG A 470 -27.67 -12.02 -22.76
N THR A 471 -26.82 -11.64 -21.80
CA THR A 471 -25.78 -10.62 -22.03
C THR A 471 -24.70 -11.14 -22.98
N ALA A 472 -24.28 -12.40 -22.80
CA ALA A 472 -23.31 -13.06 -23.69
C ALA A 472 -23.88 -13.33 -25.09
N GLU A 473 -25.15 -13.72 -25.22
CA GLU A 473 -25.87 -13.86 -26.49
C GLU A 473 -25.86 -12.55 -27.30
N ALA A 474 -25.92 -11.41 -26.61
CA ALA A 474 -25.82 -10.07 -27.19
C ALA A 474 -24.38 -9.56 -27.37
N PHE A 475 -23.37 -10.40 -27.06
CA PHE A 475 -21.95 -10.07 -27.09
C PHE A 475 -21.57 -8.84 -26.23
N LEU A 476 -22.27 -8.67 -25.10
CA LEU A 476 -21.96 -7.64 -24.09
C LEU A 476 -21.03 -8.17 -22.99
N VAL A 477 -20.77 -9.48 -23.00
CA VAL A 477 -19.73 -10.21 -22.25
C VAL A 477 -19.11 -11.19 -23.25
N GLU A 478 -17.77 -11.23 -23.32
CA GLU A 478 -17.03 -11.97 -24.33
C GLU A 478 -17.11 -13.49 -24.10
N GLU A 479 -17.04 -13.93 -22.85
CA GLU A 479 -17.01 -15.34 -22.51
C GLU A 479 -17.64 -15.63 -21.15
N ILE A 480 -18.51 -16.64 -21.11
CA ILE A 480 -19.02 -17.25 -19.88
C ILE A 480 -18.22 -18.52 -19.65
N ILE A 481 -17.51 -18.60 -18.52
CA ILE A 481 -16.59 -19.71 -18.21
C ILE A 481 -17.13 -20.60 -17.09
N ASP A 482 -16.66 -21.84 -17.02
CA ASP A 482 -16.79 -22.64 -15.80
C ASP A 482 -15.92 -22.01 -14.70
N PRO A 483 -16.46 -21.69 -13.50
CA PRO A 483 -15.68 -21.11 -12.41
C PRO A 483 -14.36 -21.85 -12.10
N ARG A 484 -14.34 -23.17 -12.28
CA ARG A 484 -13.18 -24.04 -12.02
C ARG A 484 -12.01 -23.80 -12.95
N GLU A 485 -12.26 -23.26 -14.14
CA GLU A 485 -11.28 -22.99 -15.19
C GLU A 485 -10.66 -21.58 -15.07
N THR A 486 -11.04 -20.81 -14.05
CA THR A 486 -10.55 -19.44 -13.85
C THR A 486 -9.02 -19.39 -13.75
N ARG A 487 -8.38 -20.30 -13.00
CA ARG A 487 -6.91 -20.31 -12.85
C ARG A 487 -6.18 -20.56 -14.18
N PRO A 488 -6.47 -21.64 -14.93
CA PRO A 488 -5.83 -21.88 -16.22
C PRO A 488 -5.88 -20.67 -17.15
N LEU A 489 -7.03 -20.00 -17.23
CA LEU A 489 -7.22 -18.80 -18.06
C LEU A 489 -6.40 -17.59 -17.55
N LEU A 490 -6.32 -17.41 -16.23
CA LEU A 490 -5.47 -16.37 -15.63
C LEU A 490 -3.97 -16.65 -15.85
N CYS A 491 -3.54 -17.91 -15.79
CA CYS A 491 -2.18 -18.31 -16.11
C CYS A 491 -1.86 -18.11 -17.61
N GLU A 492 -2.81 -18.40 -18.49
CA GLU A 492 -2.69 -18.08 -19.92
C GLU A 492 -2.51 -16.57 -20.13
N PHE A 493 -3.39 -15.76 -19.54
CA PHE A 493 -3.29 -14.30 -19.55
C PHE A 493 -1.90 -13.82 -19.12
N ALA A 494 -1.43 -14.26 -17.95
CA ALA A 494 -0.13 -13.87 -17.41
C ALA A 494 1.02 -14.20 -18.38
N ASN A 495 1.00 -15.39 -18.99
CA ASN A 495 2.00 -15.81 -19.97
C ASN A 495 1.93 -15.02 -21.29
N LEU A 496 0.74 -14.68 -21.78
CA LEU A 496 0.57 -13.89 -23.00
C LEU A 496 1.04 -12.45 -22.83
N VAL A 497 0.81 -11.86 -21.66
CA VAL A 497 1.11 -10.44 -21.42
C VAL A 497 2.51 -10.20 -20.88
N ALA A 498 3.14 -11.19 -20.25
CA ALA A 498 4.49 -11.04 -19.70
C ALA A 498 5.53 -10.52 -20.72
N PRO A 499 5.57 -11.00 -21.98
CA PRO A 499 6.46 -10.49 -23.03
C PRO A 499 6.11 -9.08 -23.54
N LEU A 500 4.89 -8.60 -23.29
CA LEU A 500 4.40 -7.30 -23.79
C LEU A 500 4.72 -6.14 -22.85
N ARG A 501 5.14 -6.42 -21.61
CA ARG A 501 5.47 -5.40 -20.61
C ARG A 501 6.70 -4.59 -21.05
N ILE A 502 6.67 -3.30 -20.80
CA ILE A 502 7.73 -2.37 -21.18
C ILE A 502 8.22 -1.65 -19.92
N PRO A 503 9.52 -1.72 -19.59
CA PRO A 503 10.05 -0.95 -18.48
C PRO A 503 10.18 0.52 -18.83
N GLY A 504 10.11 1.39 -17.83
CA GLY A 504 10.23 2.82 -17.96
C GLY A 504 9.45 3.57 -16.88
N PRO A 505 9.59 4.90 -16.83
CA PRO A 505 8.77 5.72 -15.93
C PRO A 505 7.30 5.71 -16.37
N SER A 506 6.39 5.61 -15.40
CA SER A 506 4.97 5.85 -15.60
C SER A 506 4.61 7.32 -15.37
N SER A 507 3.59 7.83 -16.07
CA SER A 507 3.04 9.17 -15.82
C SER A 507 1.52 9.15 -15.87
N PHE A 508 0.89 9.91 -14.98
CA PHE A 508 -0.56 10.01 -14.91
C PHE A 508 -1.02 11.44 -15.18
N GLY A 509 -2.15 11.58 -15.86
CA GLY A 509 -2.84 12.86 -15.97
C GLY A 509 -3.48 13.28 -14.64
N TYR A 510 -4.00 14.50 -14.59
CA TYR A 510 -4.77 14.97 -13.44
C TYR A 510 -5.96 14.04 -13.14
N ARG A 511 -6.16 13.69 -11.87
CA ARG A 511 -7.34 12.97 -11.39
C ARG A 511 -8.07 13.84 -10.36
N PRO A 512 -9.41 13.89 -10.40
CA PRO A 512 -10.20 14.74 -9.52
C PRO A 512 -9.95 14.38 -8.06
#